data_AF-U2FQJ9-F1
#
_entry.id   AF-U2FQJ9-F1
#
_cell.length_a   1.000
_cell.length_b   1.000
_cell.length_c   1.000
_cell.angle_alpha   90.00
_cell.angle_beta   90.00
_cell.angle_gamma   90.00
#
_symmetry.space_group_name_H-M   'P 1'
#
loop_
_entity.id
_entity.type
_entity.pdbx_description
1 polymer ?
#
loop_
_entity_poly.entity_id
_entity_poly.type
_entity_poly.pdbx_seq_one_letter_code
_entity_poly.pdbx_strand_id
1 'polypeptide(L)'
;MNELSKIRELVKRNPHNKIQNVTHYINKETLTSSHHSMDATKASGIDKVGKVDYQSSLNENINNLLSRMKRQNPFRYDVFTFIK
;
A
#
# COMPACT_ATOMS: atom_id res chain seq x y z
N MET A 1 -14.32 -8.99 5.72
CA MET A 1 -14.27 -7.53 5.97
C MET A 1 -13.20 -6.96 5.04
N ASN A 2 -13.51 -6.03 4.13
CA ASN A 2 -12.51 -5.49 3.19
C ASN A 2 -11.70 -4.34 3.83
N GLU A 3 -10.50 -4.06 3.32
CA GLU A 3 -9.60 -3.02 3.88
C GLU A 3 -10.23 -1.62 3.83
N LEU A 4 -11.06 -1.35 2.81
CA LEU A 4 -11.86 -0.12 2.73
C LEU A 4 -12.85 0.02 3.89
N SER A 5 -13.42 -1.09 4.38
CA SER A 5 -14.31 -1.09 5.55
C SER A 5 -13.55 -0.75 6.82
N LYS A 6 -12.31 -1.26 6.97
CA LYS A 6 -11.44 -0.90 8.12
C LYS A 6 -11.06 0.57 8.11
N ILE A 7 -10.65 1.11 6.96
CA ILE A 7 -10.38 2.55 6.77
C ILE A 7 -11.64 3.37 7.09
N ARG A 8 -12.81 2.95 6.59
CA ARG A 8 -14.08 3.62 6.85
C ARG A 8 -14.46 3.60 8.32
N GLU A 9 -14.24 2.49 9.03
CA GLU A 9 -14.44 2.41 10.48
C GLU A 9 -13.50 3.34 11.24
N LEU A 10 -12.22 3.40 10.86
CA LEU A 10 -11.23 4.30 11.48
C LEU A 10 -11.61 5.77 11.31
N VAL A 11 -12.04 6.19 10.11
CA VAL A 11 -12.53 7.55 9.85
C VAL A 11 -13.79 7.84 10.66
N LYS A 12 -14.72 6.89 10.76
CA LYS A 12 -15.94 7.03 11.57
C LYS A 12 -15.65 7.21 13.06
N ARG A 13 -14.63 6.50 13.59
CA ARG A 13 -14.28 6.56 15.02
C ARG A 13 -13.52 7.83 15.39
N ASN A 14 -12.77 8.42 14.46
CA ASN A 14 -12.03 9.67 14.67
C ASN A 14 -12.37 10.74 13.61
N PRO A 15 -13.57 11.33 13.63
CA PRO A 15 -14.04 12.26 12.58
C PRO A 15 -13.20 13.54 12.45
N HIS A 16 -12.44 13.91 13.48
CA HIS A 16 -11.53 15.06 13.47
C HIS A 16 -10.10 14.71 12.98
N ASN A 17 -9.70 13.44 13.03
CA ASN A 17 -8.42 12.99 12.46
C ASN A 17 -8.66 12.49 11.03
N LYS A 18 -8.47 13.38 10.06
CA LYS A 18 -8.37 12.98 8.66
C LYS A 18 -7.23 11.97 8.53
N ILE A 19 -7.48 10.83 7.87
CA ILE A 19 -6.40 9.94 7.44
C ILE A 19 -5.62 10.70 6.37
N GLN A 20 -4.50 11.31 6.76
CA GLN A 20 -3.69 12.14 5.85
C GLN A 20 -2.91 11.28 4.85
N ASN A 21 -2.66 9.99 5.17
CA ASN A 21 -1.93 9.10 4.29
C ASN A 21 -2.37 7.64 4.42
N VAL A 22 -2.85 7.06 3.31
CA VAL A 22 -3.28 5.66 3.18
C VAL A 22 -2.10 4.68 3.20
N THR A 23 -0.87 5.16 2.97
CA THR A 23 0.36 4.36 2.97
C THR A 23 0.55 3.54 4.25
N HIS A 24 0.03 4.01 5.40
CA HIS A 24 0.09 3.27 6.67
C HIS A 24 -0.70 1.96 6.67
N TYR A 25 -1.73 1.85 5.83
CA TYR A 25 -2.58 0.68 5.73
C TYR A 25 -2.14 -0.27 4.61
N ILE A 26 -1.24 0.18 3.74
CA ILE A 26 -0.68 -0.64 2.66
C ILE A 26 0.39 -1.56 3.24
N ASN A 27 0.21 -2.86 3.07
CA ASN A 27 1.14 -3.88 3.52
C ASN A 27 1.37 -4.94 2.45
N LYS A 28 2.38 -5.78 2.69
CA LYS A 28 2.82 -6.80 1.73
C LYS A 28 1.71 -7.75 1.31
N GLU A 29 0.92 -8.24 2.26
CA GLU A 29 -0.16 -9.19 2.00
C GLU A 29 -1.25 -8.59 1.10
N THR A 30 -1.64 -7.35 1.36
CA THR A 30 -2.63 -6.62 0.55
C THR A 30 -2.13 -6.36 -0.88
N LEU A 31 -0.85 -6.01 -1.04
CA LEU A 31 -0.22 -5.79 -2.34
C LEU A 31 -0.12 -7.09 -3.15
N THR A 32 0.28 -8.18 -2.50
CA THR A 32 0.33 -9.51 -3.12
C THR A 32 -1.05 -9.96 -3.58
N SER A 33 -2.06 -9.80 -2.73
CA SER A 33 -3.45 -10.17 -3.08
C SER A 33 -3.97 -9.33 -4.25
N SER A 34 -3.66 -8.03 -4.26
CA SER A 34 -4.00 -7.14 -5.38
C SER A 34 -3.36 -7.62 -6.67
N HIS A 35 -2.05 -7.92 -6.67
CA HIS A 35 -1.34 -8.42 -7.85
C HIS A 35 -1.99 -9.69 -8.43
N HIS A 36 -2.35 -10.65 -7.57
CA HIS A 36 -3.03 -11.88 -8.02
C HIS A 36 -4.39 -11.58 -8.65
N SER A 37 -5.16 -10.64 -8.09
CA SER A 37 -6.48 -10.24 -8.61
C SER A 37 -6.45 -9.44 -9.92
N MET A 38 -5.28 -8.92 -10.34
CA MET A 38 -5.16 -8.12 -11.56
C MET A 38 -5.39 -8.97 -12.81
N ASP A 39 -6.03 -8.38 -13.82
CA ASP A 39 -6.18 -8.96 -15.15
C ASP A 39 -4.81 -8.98 -15.87
N ALA A 40 -4.39 -10.15 -16.35
CA ALA A 40 -3.11 -10.36 -17.01
C ALA A 40 -3.08 -9.88 -18.47
N THR A 41 -4.24 -9.60 -19.08
CA THR A 41 -4.34 -9.17 -20.49
C THR A 41 -4.28 -7.66 -20.66
N LYS A 42 -4.01 -6.91 -19.60
CA LYS A 42 -3.82 -5.46 -19.66
C LYS A 42 -2.51 -5.12 -20.37
N ALA A 43 -2.50 -3.99 -21.07
CA ALA A 43 -1.32 -3.49 -21.76
C ALA A 43 -0.17 -3.24 -20.77
N SER A 44 1.05 -3.57 -21.18
CA SER A 44 2.25 -3.22 -20.42
C SER A 44 2.48 -1.70 -20.43
N GLY A 45 3.06 -1.18 -19.35
CA GLY A 45 3.33 0.24 -19.17
C GLY A 45 4.48 0.74 -20.05
N ILE A 46 4.96 1.96 -19.78
CA ILE A 46 6.09 2.58 -20.50
C ILE A 46 7.39 1.76 -20.40
N ASP A 47 7.55 1.00 -19.33
CA ASP A 47 8.67 0.08 -19.08
C ASP A 47 8.54 -1.26 -19.82
N LYS A 48 7.41 -1.50 -20.49
CA LYS A 48 7.06 -2.73 -21.21
C LYS A 48 7.09 -4.00 -20.36
N VAL A 49 7.07 -3.88 -19.03
CA VAL A 49 7.04 -5.03 -18.12
C VAL A 49 5.60 -5.55 -18.00
N GLY A 50 5.38 -6.80 -18.41
CA GLY A 50 4.08 -7.46 -18.29
C GLY A 50 3.85 -8.04 -16.89
N LYS A 51 2.60 -8.47 -16.59
CA LYS A 51 2.26 -9.10 -15.31
C LYS A 51 3.14 -10.33 -15.02
N VAL A 52 3.37 -11.16 -16.04
CA VAL A 52 4.17 -12.39 -15.93
C VAL A 52 5.62 -12.09 -15.58
N ASP A 53 6.24 -11.14 -16.28
CA ASP A 53 7.62 -10.75 -16.03
C ASP A 53 7.76 -10.13 -14.64
N TYR A 54 6.81 -9.29 -14.23
CA TYR A 54 6.78 -8.69 -12.89
C TYR A 54 6.64 -9.73 -11.77
N GLN A 55 5.89 -10.81 -12.02
CA GLN A 55 5.63 -11.89 -11.05
C GLN A 55 6.91 -12.66 -10.69
N SER A 56 7.89 -12.75 -11.60
CA SER A 56 9.14 -13.52 -11.40
C SER A 56 9.89 -13.15 -10.13
N SER A 57 9.87 -11.86 -9.77
CA SER A 57 10.49 -11.31 -8.55
C SER A 57 9.48 -10.62 -7.63
N LEU A 58 8.21 -11.08 -7.62
CA LEU A 58 7.09 -10.39 -6.94
C LEU A 58 7.41 -10.00 -5.49
N ASN A 59 8.01 -10.92 -4.72
CA ASN A 59 8.36 -10.70 -3.32
C ASN A 59 9.37 -9.57 -3.14
N GLU A 60 10.42 -9.56 -3.96
CA GLU A 60 11.46 -8.52 -3.93
C GLU A 60 10.90 -7.18 -4.38
N ASN A 61 10.13 -7.18 -5.46
CA ASN A 61 9.46 -6.00 -6.01
C ASN A 61 8.55 -5.33 -4.98
N ILE A 62 7.72 -6.11 -4.26
CA ILE A 62 6.86 -5.59 -3.20
C ILE A 62 7.68 -5.05 -2.02
N ASN A 63 8.74 -5.74 -1.60
CA ASN A 63 9.58 -5.27 -0.50
C ASN A 63 10.30 -3.96 -0.86
N ASN A 64 10.80 -3.84 -2.10
CA ASN A 64 11.42 -2.62 -2.60
C ASN A 64 10.43 -1.46 -2.65
N LEU A 65 9.21 -1.71 -3.17
CA LEU A 65 8.12 -0.72 -3.21
C LEU A 65 7.75 -0.23 -1.81
N LEU A 66 7.53 -1.14 -0.86
CA LEU A 66 7.21 -0.78 0.53
C LEU A 66 8.32 0.07 1.16
N SER A 67 9.57 -0.25 0.86
CA SER A 67 10.72 0.52 1.35
C SER A 67 10.75 1.94 0.77
N ARG A 68 10.45 2.09 -0.53
CA ARG A 68 10.33 3.40 -1.20
C ARG A 68 9.18 4.23 -0.65
N MET A 69 8.00 3.63 -0.48
CA MET A 69 6.82 4.29 0.09
C MET A 69 7.08 4.78 1.51
N LYS A 70 7.79 3.99 2.33
CA LYS A 70 8.21 4.40 3.68
C LYS A 70 9.19 5.57 3.67
N ARG A 71 10.11 5.64 2.70
CA ARG A 71 11.04 6.78 2.55
C ARG A 71 10.33 8.05 2.07
N GLN A 72 9.34 7.91 1.20
CA GLN A 72 8.57 9.03 0.64
C GLN A 72 7.48 9.55 1.59
N ASN A 73 7.16 8.79 2.64
CA ASN A 73 6.26 9.21 3.70
C ASN A 73 7.06 9.68 4.93
N PRO A 74 7.42 10.98 5.02
CA PRO A 74 8.19 11.51 6.15
C PRO A 74 7.43 11.45 7.49
N PHE A 75 6.11 11.24 7.47
CA PHE A 75 5.25 11.12 8.66
C PHE A 75 5.47 9.83 9.48
N ARG A 76 6.64 9.19 9.36
CA ARG A 76 7.05 8.08 10.22
C ARG A 76 7.53 8.54 11.60
N TYR A 77 7.55 9.84 11.85
CA TYR A 77 7.69 10.46 13.16
C TYR A 77 6.47 11.37 13.37
N ASP A 78 5.86 11.33 14.56
CA ASP A 78 4.82 12.26 15.04
C ASP A 78 3.33 11.91 14.86
N VAL A 79 2.97 10.66 15.18
CA VAL A 79 1.67 10.45 15.86
C VAL A 79 1.82 9.68 17.18
N PHE A 80 2.93 8.98 17.38
CA PHE A 80 3.23 8.24 18.62
C PHE A 80 4.31 8.89 19.49
N THR A 81 4.97 9.96 19.04
CA THR A 81 6.03 10.66 19.80
C THR A 81 5.50 11.75 20.74
N PHE A 82 4.20 12.06 20.74
CA PHE A 82 3.62 13.17 21.52
C PHE A 82 2.68 12.74 22.66
N ILE A 83 2.74 11.47 23.08
CA ILE A 83 2.10 11.02 24.32
C ILE A 83 3.17 10.39 25.22
N LYS A 84 3.94 11.27 25.86
CA LYS A 84 4.56 11.06 27.17
C LYS A 84 4.33 12.31 28.00
#